data_AF-A0A1X0UAS0-F1
#
_entry.id   AF-A0A1X0UAS0-F1
#
_cell.length_a   1.000
_cell.length_b   1.000
_cell.length_c   1.000
_cell.angle_alpha   90.00
_cell.angle_beta   90.00
_cell.angle_gamma   90.00
#
_symmetry.space_group_name_H-M   'P 1'
#
loop_
_entity.id
_entity.type
_entity.pdbx_description
1 polymer ?
#
loop_
_entity_poly.entity_id
_entity_poly.type
_entity_poly.pdbx_seq_one_letter_code
_entity_poly.pdbx_strand_id
1 'polypeptide(L)'
;MEDVSEQGIKAFIGAVVLRGGRAERLTTSRRNPVQVWGVDGSSCIVRVRSKAAGDWKARRQDESLASDDTGSSYWVFVDLGASEPSFFMVSSEEMAADIRGEVDLWVQDSPLRTRTGHHAIAVGRVQHGRNKWSLLGLHAAADPKLEEEARAAAVHRAKPAVRRSPSKKAVAAEEEIPDLRVRVVADFDGYRLSARFDPSNKRLEIMQGPMEGRRFDDPTQAASAVATHISGDIEVRDGWKFWELDTPERLPLGTLQ
;
A
#
# COMPACT_ATOMS: atom_id res chain seq x y z
N MET A 1 -3.06 -2.59 20.08
CA MET A 1 -2.14 -1.55 19.56
C MET A 1 -2.66 -1.19 18.19
N GLU A 2 -3.10 0.06 18.01
CA GLU A 2 -3.69 0.50 16.74
C GLU A 2 -2.60 0.64 15.67
N ASP A 3 -2.90 0.23 14.43
CA ASP A 3 -1.96 0.38 13.30
C ASP A 3 -1.70 1.88 13.03
N VAL A 4 -0.45 2.26 12.82
CA VAL A 4 -0.01 3.63 12.49
C VAL A 4 -0.79 4.20 11.31
N SER A 5 -1.13 3.34 10.34
CA SER A 5 -1.97 3.71 9.20
C SER A 5 -3.37 4.11 9.61
N GLU A 6 -3.99 3.36 10.52
CA GLU A 6 -5.33 3.65 11.05
C GLU A 6 -5.32 4.95 11.87
N GLN A 7 -4.34 5.09 12.77
CA GLN A 7 -4.18 6.29 13.59
C GLN A 7 -4.03 7.54 12.72
N GLY A 8 -3.24 7.47 11.65
CA GLY A 8 -3.03 8.60 10.76
C GLY A 8 -4.24 8.95 9.89
N ILE A 9 -5.01 7.95 9.44
CA ILE A 9 -6.29 8.21 8.75
C ILE A 9 -7.29 8.88 9.69
N LYS A 10 -7.40 8.41 10.94
CA LYS A 10 -8.28 9.03 11.94
C LYS A 10 -7.88 10.47 12.23
N ALA A 11 -6.59 10.71 12.43
CA ALA A 11 -6.05 12.04 12.64
C ALA A 11 -6.36 12.96 11.44
N PHE A 12 -6.22 12.45 10.22
CA PHE A 12 -6.54 13.20 9.01
C PHE A 12 -8.04 13.53 8.90
N ILE A 13 -8.93 12.55 9.12
CA ILE A 13 -10.38 12.77 9.08
C ILE A 13 -10.79 13.83 10.10
N GLY A 14 -10.30 13.73 11.34
CA GLY A 14 -10.55 14.74 12.37
C GLY A 14 -10.03 16.13 11.96
N ALA A 15 -8.82 16.19 11.38
CA ALA A 15 -8.23 17.44 10.91
C ALA A 15 -8.97 18.08 9.73
N VAL A 16 -9.62 17.28 8.86
CA VAL A 16 -10.50 17.78 7.80
C VAL A 16 -11.76 18.40 8.38
N VAL A 17 -12.39 17.74 9.35
CA VAL A 17 -13.61 18.25 10.01
C VAL A 17 -13.31 19.53 10.79
N LEU A 18 -12.20 19.58 11.52
CA LEU A 18 -11.73 20.81 12.17
C LEU A 18 -11.55 21.99 11.19
N ARG A 19 -11.45 21.74 9.88
CA ARG A 19 -11.29 22.78 8.86
C ARG A 19 -12.55 23.00 8.03
N GLY A 20 -13.71 22.58 8.56
CA GLY A 20 -15.03 22.76 7.98
C GLY A 20 -15.39 21.75 6.89
N GLY A 21 -14.49 20.83 6.56
CA GLY A 21 -14.74 19.83 5.53
C GLY A 21 -15.38 18.57 6.06
N ARG A 22 -15.57 17.62 5.14
CA ARG A 22 -15.94 16.23 5.46
C ARG A 22 -14.95 15.28 4.83
N ALA A 23 -14.66 14.18 5.50
CA ALA A 23 -13.83 13.12 4.94
C ALA A 23 -14.41 11.74 5.25
N GLU A 24 -14.25 10.81 4.31
CA GLU A 24 -14.69 9.42 4.46
C GLU A 24 -13.67 8.47 3.84
N ARG A 25 -13.23 7.48 4.61
CA ARG A 25 -12.32 6.45 4.10
C ARG A 25 -13.03 5.56 3.10
N LEU A 26 -12.40 5.38 1.94
CA LEU A 26 -12.87 4.45 0.93
C LEU A 26 -12.23 3.07 1.14
N THR A 27 -12.99 2.01 0.91
CA THR A 27 -12.50 0.62 0.97
C THR A 27 -12.20 0.05 -0.41
N THR A 28 -12.11 0.92 -1.43
CA THR A 28 -11.93 0.54 -2.83
C THR A 28 -10.51 0.07 -3.15
N SER A 29 -9.52 0.49 -2.36
CA SER A 29 -8.11 0.14 -2.52
C SER A 29 -7.42 -0.03 -1.16
N ARG A 30 -6.36 -0.82 -1.12
CA ARG A 30 -5.49 -0.99 0.06
C ARG A 30 -4.51 0.17 0.26
N ARG A 31 -4.45 1.12 -0.67
CA ARG A 31 -3.56 2.28 -0.59
C ARG A 31 -4.10 3.40 0.32
N ASN A 32 -5.08 3.11 1.16
CA ASN A 32 -5.74 4.05 2.07
C ASN A 32 -6.33 5.30 1.39
N PRO A 33 -7.23 5.12 0.40
CA PRO A 33 -7.96 6.23 -0.19
C PRO A 33 -8.96 6.85 0.80
N VAL A 34 -9.03 8.17 0.81
CA VAL A 34 -10.02 8.95 1.58
C VAL A 34 -10.66 9.96 0.63
N GLN A 35 -11.99 9.94 0.55
CA GLN A 35 -12.74 10.99 -0.14
C GLN A 35 -12.84 12.21 0.78
N VAL A 36 -12.52 13.39 0.26
CA VAL A 36 -12.62 14.67 0.95
C VAL A 36 -13.62 15.55 0.22
N TRP A 37 -14.45 16.24 0.99
CA TRP A 37 -15.34 17.29 0.52
C TRP A 37 -14.92 18.61 1.17
N GLY A 38 -14.58 19.58 0.32
CA GLY A 38 -14.17 20.92 0.71
C GLY A 38 -15.35 21.81 1.09
N VAL A 39 -15.05 22.96 1.70
CA VAL A 39 -16.04 23.98 2.06
C VAL A 39 -16.55 24.76 0.84
N ASP A 40 -15.80 24.72 -0.26
CA ASP A 40 -16.12 25.32 -1.55
C ASP A 40 -17.04 24.43 -2.42
N GLY A 41 -17.46 23.27 -1.89
CA GLY A 41 -18.25 22.28 -2.62
C GLY A 41 -17.43 21.38 -3.55
N SER A 42 -16.11 21.56 -3.61
CA SER A 42 -15.22 20.64 -4.32
C SER A 42 -15.12 19.30 -3.60
N SER A 43 -14.74 18.26 -4.34
CA SER A 43 -14.40 16.98 -3.73
C SER A 43 -13.26 16.32 -4.46
N CYS A 44 -12.40 15.61 -3.73
CA CYS A 44 -11.28 14.87 -4.29
C CYS A 44 -11.00 13.60 -3.50
N ILE A 45 -10.29 12.66 -4.12
CA ILE A 45 -9.76 11.48 -3.43
C ILE A 45 -8.31 11.78 -3.08
N VAL A 46 -7.93 11.47 -1.84
CA VAL A 46 -6.55 11.57 -1.38
C VAL A 46 -6.02 10.21 -0.95
N ARG A 47 -4.72 10.01 -1.09
CA ARG A 47 -4.00 8.85 -0.57
C ARG A 47 -3.32 9.21 0.75
N VAL A 48 -3.70 8.55 1.85
CA VAL A 48 -3.10 8.83 3.16
C VAL A 48 -1.91 7.92 3.43
N ARG A 49 -0.74 8.51 3.74
CA ARG A 49 0.45 7.81 4.24
C ARG A 49 0.79 8.34 5.63
N SER A 50 1.07 7.43 6.55
CA SER A 50 1.29 7.77 7.96
C SER A 50 2.59 7.17 8.45
N LYS A 51 3.25 7.86 9.37
CA LYS A 51 4.46 7.37 10.04
C LYS A 51 4.46 7.79 11.52
N ALA A 52 5.16 7.03 12.35
CA ALA A 52 5.47 7.41 13.73
C ALA A 52 6.96 7.82 13.90
N ALA A 53 7.83 7.34 13.02
CA ALA A 53 9.25 7.67 12.97
C ALA A 53 9.80 7.38 11.55
N GLY A 54 11.00 7.88 11.25
CA GLY A 54 11.69 7.63 9.97
C GLY A 54 11.00 8.29 8.78
N ASP A 55 11.02 7.61 7.63
CA ASP A 55 10.45 8.09 6.38
C ASP A 55 9.12 7.43 6.07
N TRP A 56 8.28 8.10 5.28
CA TRP A 56 7.12 7.42 4.71
C TRP A 56 7.60 6.43 3.65
N LYS A 57 7.03 5.23 3.67
CA LYS A 57 7.27 4.27 2.59
C LYS A 57 6.38 4.62 1.40
N ALA A 58 6.90 4.60 0.19
CA ALA A 58 6.18 4.58 -1.07
C ALA A 58 6.68 3.40 -1.90
N ARG A 59 6.12 3.20 -3.09
CA ARG A 59 6.63 2.21 -4.04
C ARG A 59 7.33 2.92 -5.19
N ARG A 60 8.38 2.33 -5.76
CA ARG A 60 9.03 2.85 -6.97
C ARG A 60 8.03 2.98 -8.13
N GLN A 61 7.05 2.08 -8.20
CA GLN A 61 5.97 2.15 -9.19
C GLN A 61 5.01 3.34 -9.00
N ASP A 62 5.00 4.00 -7.83
CA ASP A 62 4.17 5.19 -7.61
C ASP A 62 4.61 6.39 -8.49
N GLU A 63 5.71 6.25 -9.24
CA GLU A 63 6.13 7.17 -10.33
C GLU A 63 5.15 7.29 -11.51
N SER A 64 4.18 6.37 -11.59
CA SER A 64 3.21 6.28 -12.68
C SER A 64 1.79 6.37 -12.15
N LEU A 65 1.11 7.46 -12.50
CA LEU A 65 -0.31 7.68 -12.20
C LEU A 65 -1.20 6.59 -12.81
N ALA A 66 -0.80 5.99 -13.93
CA ALA A 66 -1.55 4.91 -14.56
C ALA A 66 -1.60 3.63 -13.70
N SER A 67 -0.67 3.49 -12.75
CA SER A 67 -0.63 2.37 -11.80
C SER A 67 -1.40 2.63 -10.49
N ASP A 68 -1.94 3.85 -10.34
CA ASP A 68 -2.74 4.22 -9.18
C ASP A 68 -4.19 3.77 -9.34
N ASP A 69 -4.59 2.79 -8.54
CA ASP A 69 -5.94 2.24 -8.48
C ASP A 69 -6.89 3.06 -7.59
N THR A 70 -6.40 4.12 -6.94
CA THR A 70 -7.22 4.96 -6.06
C THR A 70 -7.95 6.10 -6.77
N GLY A 71 -7.42 6.57 -7.91
CA GLY A 71 -7.87 7.82 -8.53
C GLY A 71 -7.56 9.06 -7.69
N SER A 72 -6.49 9.02 -6.88
CA SER A 72 -6.15 10.11 -5.98
C SER A 72 -5.65 11.34 -6.73
N SER A 73 -6.17 12.52 -6.35
CA SER A 73 -5.67 13.81 -6.84
C SER A 73 -4.49 14.32 -6.01
N TYR A 74 -4.44 13.92 -4.73
CA TYR A 74 -3.39 14.33 -3.79
C TYR A 74 -2.91 13.18 -2.92
N TRP A 75 -1.68 13.30 -2.45
CA TRP A 75 -1.16 12.53 -1.33
C TRP A 75 -1.18 13.38 -0.07
N VAL A 76 -1.60 12.77 1.03
CA VAL A 76 -1.54 13.36 2.36
C VAL A 76 -0.61 12.54 3.22
N PHE A 77 0.49 13.17 3.63
CA PHE A 77 1.44 12.61 4.56
C PHE A 77 1.12 13.08 5.97
N VAL A 78 0.96 12.13 6.88
CA VAL A 78 0.67 12.36 8.30
C VAL A 78 1.88 11.90 9.10
N ASP A 79 2.48 12.84 9.82
CA ASP A 79 3.54 12.54 10.77
C ASP A 79 2.96 12.50 12.19
N LEU A 80 3.03 11.34 12.82
CA LEU A 80 2.56 11.07 14.18
C LEU A 80 3.69 11.02 15.20
N GLY A 81 4.93 11.41 14.81
CA GLY A 81 6.09 11.36 15.71
C GLY A 81 6.07 12.40 16.83
N ALA A 82 5.23 13.44 16.72
CA ALA A 82 5.02 14.45 17.75
C ALA A 82 3.67 14.25 18.47
N SER A 83 3.46 14.95 19.58
CA SER A 83 2.18 14.96 20.32
C SER A 83 1.00 15.45 19.47
N GLU A 84 1.28 16.38 18.55
CA GLU A 84 0.32 16.85 17.56
C GLU A 84 0.72 16.37 16.16
N PRO A 85 -0.20 15.73 15.42
CA PRO A 85 0.07 15.30 14.06
C PRO A 85 0.42 16.46 13.12
N SER A 86 1.45 16.27 12.30
CA SER A 86 1.77 17.19 11.20
C SER A 86 1.23 16.65 9.87
N PHE A 87 0.74 17.56 9.02
CA PHE A 87 0.11 17.20 7.75
C PHE A 87 0.81 17.89 6.57
N PHE A 88 1.03 17.13 5.51
CA PHE A 88 1.64 17.61 4.27
C PHE A 88 0.82 17.14 3.07
N MET A 89 0.42 18.07 2.21
CA MET A 89 -0.40 17.81 1.03
C MET A 89 0.43 18.10 -0.23
N VAL A 90 0.49 17.12 -1.12
CA VAL A 90 1.21 17.19 -2.40
C VAL A 90 0.32 16.62 -3.49
N SER A 91 0.34 17.17 -4.71
CA SER A 91 -0.46 16.59 -5.80
C SER A 91 0.08 15.21 -6.19
N SER A 92 -0.80 14.33 -6.64
CA SER A 92 -0.38 13.01 -7.11
C SER A 92 0.57 13.10 -8.30
N GLU A 93 0.37 14.09 -9.18
CA GLU A 93 1.25 14.35 -10.33
C GLU A 93 2.66 14.74 -9.89
N GLU A 94 2.77 15.68 -8.95
CA GLU A 94 4.05 16.12 -8.42
C GLU A 94 4.78 14.97 -7.72
N MET A 95 4.06 14.21 -6.89
CA MET A 95 4.64 13.05 -6.20
C MET A 95 5.10 11.95 -7.17
N ALA A 96 4.33 11.69 -8.24
CA ALA A 96 4.73 10.74 -9.26
C ALA A 96 5.98 11.21 -10.03
N ALA A 97 6.08 12.51 -10.34
CA ALA A 97 7.26 13.08 -10.99
C ALA A 97 8.50 13.03 -10.08
N ASP A 98 8.33 13.34 -8.79
CA ASP A 98 9.37 13.27 -7.77
C ASP A 98 9.95 11.86 -7.64
N ILE A 99 9.08 10.85 -7.47
CA ILE A 99 9.49 9.45 -7.40
C ILE A 99 10.16 9.00 -8.70
N ARG A 100 9.62 9.41 -9.86
CA ARG A 100 10.21 9.06 -11.16
C ARG A 100 11.65 9.54 -11.27
N GLY A 101 11.92 10.79 -10.89
CA GLY A 101 13.27 11.36 -10.95
C GLY A 101 14.28 10.56 -10.13
N GLU A 102 13.90 10.15 -8.91
CA GLU A 102 14.74 9.31 -8.05
C GLU A 102 14.94 7.91 -8.61
N VAL A 103 13.87 7.29 -9.12
CA VAL A 103 13.95 5.95 -9.72
C VAL A 103 14.78 5.98 -11.00
N ASP A 104 14.70 7.04 -11.81
CA ASP A 104 15.53 7.23 -13.01
C ASP A 104 17.02 7.27 -12.64
N LEU A 105 17.40 8.10 -11.66
CA LEU A 105 18.78 8.18 -11.17
C LEU A 105 19.25 6.84 -10.61
N TRP A 106 18.39 6.16 -9.85
CA TRP A 106 18.70 4.87 -9.26
C TRP A 106 18.85 3.77 -10.33
N VAL A 107 18.04 3.74 -11.39
CA VAL A 107 18.20 2.78 -12.50
C VAL A 107 19.43 3.10 -13.35
N GLN A 108 19.77 4.37 -13.56
CA GLN A 108 20.97 4.77 -14.30
C GLN A 108 22.27 4.22 -13.69
N ASP A 109 22.31 4.09 -12.37
CA ASP A 109 23.48 3.60 -11.63
C ASP A 109 23.70 2.08 -11.81
N SER A 110 22.69 1.30 -12.22
CA SER A 110 22.90 -0.10 -12.65
C SER A 110 21.78 -0.65 -13.56
N PRO A 111 22.13 -1.20 -14.74
CA PRO A 111 21.14 -1.71 -15.71
C PRO A 111 20.39 -2.97 -15.25
N LEU A 112 20.81 -3.61 -14.14
CA LEU A 112 20.11 -4.77 -13.56
C LEU A 112 18.96 -4.35 -12.61
N ARG A 113 18.85 -3.06 -12.27
CA ARG A 113 17.82 -2.56 -11.36
C ARG A 113 16.46 -2.51 -12.05
N THR A 114 15.45 -3.05 -11.37
CA THR A 114 14.05 -2.98 -11.80
C THR A 114 13.32 -1.90 -11.02
N ARG A 115 12.37 -1.20 -11.65
CA ARG A 115 11.56 -0.10 -11.06
C ARG A 115 10.51 -0.60 -10.06
N THR A 116 10.88 -1.58 -9.25
CA THR A 116 10.05 -2.30 -8.29
C THR A 116 10.63 -2.16 -6.89
N GLY A 117 9.76 -2.21 -5.88
CA GLY A 117 10.16 -2.14 -4.48
C GLY A 117 9.85 -0.81 -3.81
N HIS A 118 10.42 -0.59 -2.64
CA HIS A 118 10.12 0.60 -1.84
C HIS A 118 10.94 1.81 -2.25
N HIS A 119 10.33 2.97 -2.02
CA HIS A 119 10.97 4.26 -2.15
C HIS A 119 10.67 5.05 -0.87
N ALA A 120 11.72 5.55 -0.20
CA ALA A 120 11.56 6.32 1.02
C ALA A 120 11.28 7.78 0.69
N ILE A 121 10.20 8.33 1.26
CA ILE A 121 9.86 9.74 1.15
C ILE A 121 10.26 10.42 2.46
N ALA A 122 11.35 11.18 2.42
CA ALA A 122 11.81 11.97 3.56
C ALA A 122 10.97 13.24 3.75
N VAL A 123 10.92 13.77 4.98
CA VAL A 123 10.18 15.01 5.32
C VAL A 123 10.58 16.18 4.43
N GLY A 124 11.88 16.33 4.15
CA GLY A 124 12.40 17.40 3.30
C GLY A 124 11.74 17.44 1.91
N ARG A 125 11.36 16.28 1.36
CA ARG A 125 10.73 16.18 0.02
C ARG A 125 9.29 16.67 -0.01
N VAL A 126 8.59 16.68 1.13
CA VAL A 126 7.18 17.07 1.23
C VAL A 126 6.97 18.32 2.07
N GLN A 127 8.06 18.92 2.56
CA GLN A 127 8.03 20.04 3.51
C GLN A 127 7.28 21.26 2.94
N HIS A 128 7.40 21.52 1.64
CA HIS A 128 6.66 22.58 0.95
C HIS A 128 5.16 22.32 0.89
N GLY A 129 4.71 21.09 1.11
CA GLY A 129 3.30 20.69 1.21
C GLY A 129 2.69 20.92 2.60
N ARG A 130 3.47 21.35 3.59
CA ARG A 130 3.03 21.45 4.99
C ARG A 130 1.80 22.36 5.13
N ASN A 131 0.73 21.83 5.74
CA ASN A 131 -0.52 22.53 6.01
C ASN A 131 -1.15 23.22 4.79
N LYS A 132 -0.93 22.72 3.57
CA LYS A 132 -1.60 23.21 2.35
C LYS A 132 -3.03 22.69 2.21
N TRP A 133 -3.84 22.92 3.25
CA TRP A 133 -5.24 22.48 3.34
C TRP A 133 -6.14 23.07 2.25
N SER A 134 -5.79 24.26 1.74
CA SER A 134 -6.50 24.90 0.63
C SER A 134 -6.46 24.09 -0.66
N LEU A 135 -5.47 23.22 -0.87
CA LEU A 135 -5.43 22.30 -2.03
C LEU A 135 -6.60 21.31 -2.02
N LEU A 136 -7.16 21.03 -0.84
CA LEU A 136 -8.30 20.14 -0.65
C LEU A 136 -9.63 20.90 -0.53
N GLY A 137 -9.64 22.21 -0.81
CA GLY A 137 -10.81 23.07 -0.64
C GLY A 137 -11.18 23.30 0.84
N LEU A 138 -10.22 23.22 1.77
CA LEU A 138 -10.44 23.36 3.22
C LEU A 138 -9.89 24.68 3.77
N HIS A 139 -10.40 25.11 4.92
CA HIS A 139 -9.85 26.27 5.63
C HIS A 139 -8.43 25.98 6.11
N ALA A 140 -7.54 26.99 6.01
CA ALA A 140 -6.16 26.85 6.47
C ALA A 140 -6.07 26.66 8.00
N ALA A 141 -6.90 27.40 8.74
CA ALA A 141 -7.00 27.33 10.18
C ALA A 141 -8.06 26.30 10.62
N ALA A 142 -7.77 25.63 11.74
CA ALA A 142 -8.76 24.81 12.43
C ALA A 142 -9.75 25.71 13.20
N ASP A 143 -11.01 25.31 13.24
CA ASP A 143 -12.05 25.89 14.09
C ASP A 143 -12.24 25.01 15.35
N PRO A 144 -11.87 25.51 16.55
CA PRO A 144 -12.05 24.77 17.80
C PRO A 144 -13.51 24.39 18.09
N LYS A 145 -14.49 25.09 17.50
CA LYS A 145 -15.91 24.77 17.69
C LYS A 145 -16.29 23.42 17.08
N LEU A 146 -15.49 22.92 16.13
CA LEU A 146 -15.72 21.66 15.44
C LEU A 146 -15.02 20.47 16.13
N GLU A 147 -14.42 20.66 17.31
CA GLU A 147 -13.67 19.61 18.02
C GLU A 147 -14.52 18.37 18.31
N GLU A 148 -15.77 18.55 18.72
CA GLU A 148 -16.64 17.42 19.05
C GLU A 148 -17.05 16.63 17.81
N GLU A 149 -17.38 17.33 16.73
CA GLU A 149 -17.68 16.72 15.43
C GLU A 149 -16.45 15.99 14.87
N ALA A 150 -15.26 16.58 15.02
CA ALA A 150 -14.01 15.98 14.60
C ALA A 150 -13.69 14.70 15.37
N ARG A 151 -13.90 14.70 16.70
CA ARG A 151 -13.78 13.49 17.54
C ARG A 151 -14.75 12.41 17.08
N ALA A 152 -16.01 12.76 16.85
CA ALA A 152 -17.03 11.81 16.40
C ALA A 152 -16.70 11.22 15.01
N ALA A 153 -16.23 12.04 14.08
CA ALA A 153 -15.83 11.62 12.74
C ALA A 153 -14.60 10.71 12.73
N ALA A 154 -13.59 11.00 13.58
CA ALA A 154 -12.38 10.19 13.70
C ALA A 154 -12.65 8.78 14.28
N VAL A 155 -13.74 8.59 15.02
CA VAL A 155 -14.14 7.29 15.58
C VAL A 155 -15.05 6.50 14.62
N HIS A 156 -15.71 7.19 13.67
CA HIS A 156 -16.66 6.55 12.77
C HIS A 156 -15.98 5.58 11.80
N ARG A 157 -16.36 4.31 11.87
CA ARG A 157 -15.87 3.26 10.98
C ARG A 157 -16.53 3.41 9.60
N ALA A 158 -15.74 3.23 8.53
CA ALA A 158 -16.22 3.31 7.16
C ALA A 158 -17.46 2.43 6.94
N LYS A 159 -18.51 2.98 6.31
CA LYS A 159 -19.64 2.18 5.83
C LYS A 159 -19.21 1.45 4.56
N PRO A 160 -19.56 0.16 4.38
CA PRO A 160 -19.27 -0.52 3.13
C PRO A 160 -20.05 0.18 2.01
N ALA A 161 -19.34 0.75 1.05
CA ALA A 161 -19.94 1.21 -0.19
C ALA A 161 -20.49 -0.02 -0.94
N VAL A 162 -21.81 -0.09 -1.11
CA VAL A 162 -22.48 -1.12 -1.91
C VAL A 162 -21.98 -1.02 -3.35
N ARG A 163 -21.05 -1.89 -3.73
CA ARG A 163 -20.63 -2.05 -5.12
C ARG A 163 -21.76 -2.76 -5.89
N ARG A 164 -22.25 -2.14 -6.96
CA ARG A 164 -22.92 -2.89 -8.05
C ARG A 164 -21.84 -3.69 -8.77
N SER A 165 -21.86 -5.00 -8.57
CA SER A 165 -20.94 -5.94 -9.23
C SER A 165 -21.25 -6.04 -10.73
N PRO A 166 -20.25 -6.00 -11.62
CA PRO A 166 -20.39 -6.57 -12.95
C PRO A 166 -20.39 -8.10 -12.86
N SER A 167 -21.20 -8.71 -13.71
CA SER A 167 -21.53 -10.13 -13.82
C SER A 167 -20.30 -11.02 -14.09
N LYS A 168 -20.16 -12.10 -13.30
CA LYS A 168 -19.27 -13.23 -13.59
C LYS A 168 -19.71 -13.92 -14.88
N LYS A 169 -18.84 -14.00 -15.89
CA LYS A 169 -18.92 -15.05 -16.91
C LYS A 169 -18.26 -16.31 -16.38
N ALA A 170 -19.01 -17.41 -16.45
CA ALA A 170 -18.55 -18.75 -16.15
C ALA A 170 -17.60 -19.24 -17.25
N VAL A 171 -16.55 -19.94 -16.84
CA VAL A 171 -15.73 -20.77 -17.73
C VAL A 171 -15.71 -22.18 -17.16
N ALA A 172 -15.83 -23.14 -18.07
CA ALA A 172 -16.20 -24.52 -17.89
C ALA A 172 -15.25 -25.34 -17.02
N ALA A 173 -15.81 -26.37 -16.40
CA ALA A 173 -15.11 -27.41 -15.67
C ALA A 173 -14.35 -28.32 -16.64
N GLU A 174 -13.03 -28.36 -16.52
CA GLU A 174 -12.18 -29.45 -17.01
C GLU A 174 -11.78 -30.31 -15.81
N GLU A 175 -11.75 -31.62 -16.04
CA GLU A 175 -11.60 -32.69 -15.06
C GLU A 175 -10.46 -32.44 -14.06
N GLU A 176 -10.79 -32.40 -12.76
CA GLU A 176 -9.84 -32.24 -11.66
C GLU A 176 -8.93 -33.47 -11.57
N ILE A 177 -7.77 -33.40 -12.24
CA ILE A 177 -6.56 -34.04 -11.73
C ILE A 177 -6.34 -33.42 -10.35
N PRO A 178 -6.28 -34.20 -9.25
CA PRO A 178 -6.02 -33.63 -7.93
C PRO A 178 -4.72 -32.84 -7.98
N ASP A 179 -4.80 -31.52 -7.84
CA ASP A 179 -3.64 -30.64 -7.75
C ASP A 179 -2.97 -30.91 -6.40
N LEU A 180 -2.03 -31.87 -6.39
CA LEU A 180 -1.26 -32.27 -5.22
C LEU A 180 -0.29 -31.17 -4.75
N ARG A 181 -0.28 -30.01 -5.41
CA ARG A 181 0.55 -28.88 -5.02
C ARG A 181 -0.01 -28.20 -3.79
N VAL A 182 0.88 -27.95 -2.85
CA VAL A 182 0.58 -27.30 -1.58
C VAL A 182 0.56 -25.80 -1.76
N ARG A 183 -0.48 -25.14 -1.27
CA ARG A 183 -0.55 -23.68 -1.23
C ARG A 183 0.35 -23.15 -0.13
N VAL A 184 1.18 -22.18 -0.49
CA VAL A 184 2.07 -21.49 0.44
C VAL A 184 1.90 -19.98 0.31
N VAL A 185 2.16 -19.28 1.39
CA VAL A 185 2.11 -17.83 1.50
C VAL A 185 3.39 -17.31 2.13
N ALA A 186 3.69 -16.04 1.88
CA ALA A 186 4.73 -15.33 2.59
C ALA A 186 4.32 -13.87 2.75
N ASP A 187 4.55 -13.29 3.93
CA ASP A 187 4.49 -11.84 4.09
C ASP A 187 5.91 -11.31 4.01
N PHE A 188 6.22 -10.63 2.93
CA PHE A 188 7.54 -10.08 2.71
C PHE A 188 7.47 -8.61 2.34
N ASP A 189 8.05 -7.79 3.21
CA ASP A 189 8.20 -6.35 3.02
C ASP A 189 6.91 -5.63 2.57
N GLY A 190 5.79 -6.00 3.20
CA GLY A 190 4.45 -5.45 2.94
C GLY A 190 3.68 -6.09 1.78
N TYR A 191 4.24 -7.09 1.10
CA TYR A 191 3.55 -7.93 0.13
C TYR A 191 3.08 -9.23 0.79
N ARG A 192 1.82 -9.60 0.56
CA ARG A 192 1.37 -10.97 0.77
C ARG A 192 1.50 -11.71 -0.56
N LEU A 193 2.41 -12.67 -0.56
CA LEU A 193 2.69 -13.56 -1.66
C LEU A 193 1.84 -14.81 -1.51
N SER A 194 1.33 -15.34 -2.61
CA SER A 194 0.77 -16.69 -2.64
C SER A 194 1.43 -17.48 -3.75
N ALA A 195 1.72 -18.75 -3.49
CA ALA A 195 2.37 -19.63 -4.42
C ALA A 195 1.86 -21.07 -4.27
N ARG A 196 2.16 -21.90 -5.27
CA ARG A 196 1.93 -23.35 -5.24
C ARG A 196 3.25 -24.08 -5.29
N PHE A 197 3.51 -24.88 -4.27
CA PHE A 197 4.67 -25.75 -4.17
C PHE A 197 4.30 -27.17 -4.57
N ASP A 198 5.09 -27.79 -5.44
CA ASP A 198 4.93 -29.16 -5.86
C ASP A 198 5.87 -30.09 -5.06
N PRO A 199 5.36 -30.94 -4.14
CA PRO A 199 6.22 -31.80 -3.33
C PRO A 199 7.02 -32.83 -4.15
N SER A 200 6.55 -33.18 -5.35
CA SER A 200 7.13 -34.25 -6.17
C SER A 200 8.41 -33.83 -6.90
N ASN A 201 8.46 -32.59 -7.37
CA ASN A 201 9.59 -32.04 -8.12
C ASN A 201 10.20 -30.78 -7.47
N LYS A 202 9.70 -30.40 -6.29
CA LYS A 202 10.13 -29.26 -5.47
C LYS A 202 9.94 -27.89 -6.12
N ARG A 203 9.27 -27.80 -7.28
CA ARG A 203 9.03 -26.54 -7.97
C ARG A 203 8.03 -25.67 -7.24
N LEU A 204 8.17 -24.36 -7.43
CA LEU A 204 7.28 -23.38 -6.85
C LEU A 204 6.83 -22.37 -7.90
N GLU A 205 5.52 -22.16 -8.01
CA GLU A 205 4.88 -21.22 -8.93
C GLU A 205 4.21 -20.08 -8.17
N ILE A 206 4.57 -18.84 -8.47
CA ILE A 206 3.98 -17.66 -7.84
C ILE A 206 2.58 -17.44 -8.42
N MET A 207 1.56 -17.58 -7.58
CA MET A 207 0.16 -17.43 -7.97
C MET A 207 -0.36 -16.01 -7.77
N GLN A 208 0.20 -15.26 -6.82
CA GLN A 208 -0.18 -13.87 -6.57
C GLN A 208 0.98 -13.11 -5.92
N GLY A 209 1.23 -11.91 -6.43
CA GLY A 209 2.26 -11.01 -5.92
C GLY A 209 3.31 -10.67 -6.98
N PRO A 210 4.38 -9.96 -6.61
CA PRO A 210 5.50 -9.72 -7.53
C PRO A 210 6.01 -11.05 -8.10
N MET A 211 6.26 -11.07 -9.41
CA MET A 211 6.64 -12.27 -10.18
C MET A 211 5.51 -13.30 -10.41
N GLU A 212 4.24 -12.88 -10.34
CA GLU A 212 3.07 -13.73 -10.68
C GLU A 212 3.24 -14.46 -12.01
N GLY A 213 2.88 -15.76 -12.02
CA GLY A 213 3.01 -16.68 -13.15
C GLY A 213 4.42 -17.26 -13.34
N ARG A 214 5.44 -16.78 -12.62
CA ARG A 214 6.79 -17.34 -12.72
C ARG A 214 6.91 -18.64 -11.92
N ARG A 215 7.67 -19.57 -12.49
CA ARG A 215 8.02 -20.87 -11.91
C ARG A 215 9.50 -20.90 -11.59
N PHE A 216 9.83 -21.56 -10.48
CA PHE A 216 11.19 -21.73 -10.00
C PHE A 216 11.43 -23.21 -9.70
N ASP A 217 12.69 -23.63 -9.82
CA ASP A 217 13.06 -25.03 -9.63
C ASP A 217 13.03 -25.46 -8.16
N ASP A 218 13.15 -24.52 -7.22
CA ASP A 218 13.03 -24.79 -5.79
C ASP A 218 12.51 -23.57 -4.99
N PRO A 219 12.05 -23.76 -3.73
CA PRO A 219 11.50 -22.67 -2.92
C PRO A 219 12.52 -21.58 -2.55
N THR A 220 13.80 -21.92 -2.44
CA THR A 220 14.89 -20.98 -2.07
C THR A 220 15.19 -20.04 -3.24
N GLN A 221 15.22 -20.57 -4.47
CA GLN A 221 15.31 -19.75 -5.68
C GLN A 221 14.10 -18.83 -5.80
N ALA A 222 12.89 -19.34 -5.57
CA ALA A 222 11.69 -18.49 -5.57
C ALA A 222 11.75 -17.39 -4.52
N ALA A 223 12.10 -17.72 -3.27
CA ALA A 223 12.18 -16.77 -2.17
C ALA A 223 13.24 -15.70 -2.44
N SER A 224 14.44 -16.10 -2.85
CA SER A 224 15.55 -15.18 -3.16
C SER A 224 15.22 -14.29 -4.36
N ALA A 225 14.61 -14.84 -5.41
CA ALA A 225 14.22 -14.08 -6.59
C ALA A 225 13.11 -13.06 -6.28
N VAL A 226 12.08 -13.46 -5.53
CA VAL A 226 11.00 -12.56 -5.11
C VAL A 226 11.51 -11.50 -4.14
N ALA A 227 12.36 -11.87 -3.19
CA ALA A 227 12.97 -10.94 -2.25
C ALA A 227 13.85 -9.92 -2.98
N THR A 228 14.72 -10.39 -3.89
CA THR A 228 15.56 -9.53 -4.73
C THR A 228 14.72 -8.58 -5.59
N HIS A 229 13.62 -9.08 -6.16
CA HIS A 229 12.73 -8.27 -6.98
C HIS A 229 11.96 -7.22 -6.16
N ILE A 230 11.60 -7.54 -4.91
CA ILE A 230 10.88 -6.63 -4.00
C ILE A 230 11.81 -5.59 -3.40
N SER A 231 13.02 -5.96 -2.99
CA SER A 231 13.99 -5.01 -2.43
C SER A 231 14.60 -4.12 -3.51
N GLY A 232 14.84 -4.68 -4.70
CA GLY A 232 15.63 -4.08 -5.78
C GLY A 232 17.14 -4.28 -5.61
N ASP A 233 17.56 -5.13 -4.67
CA ASP A 233 18.96 -5.51 -4.41
C ASP A 233 19.07 -7.03 -4.24
N ILE A 234 20.26 -7.61 -4.42
CA ILE A 234 20.47 -9.06 -4.35
C ILE A 234 20.20 -9.55 -2.92
N GLU A 235 19.16 -10.36 -2.77
CA GLU A 235 18.81 -11.02 -1.51
C GLU A 235 18.88 -12.54 -1.63
N VAL A 236 19.47 -13.17 -0.61
CA VAL A 236 19.46 -14.64 -0.45
C VAL A 236 18.55 -14.99 0.72
N ARG A 237 17.51 -15.78 0.45
CA ARG A 237 16.51 -16.20 1.44
C ARG A 237 16.37 -17.72 1.45
N ASP A 238 16.33 -18.29 2.65
CA ASP A 238 15.99 -19.71 2.85
C ASP A 238 14.51 -19.93 2.55
N GLY A 239 14.21 -20.56 1.41
CA GLY A 239 12.85 -20.78 0.93
C GLY A 239 12.00 -21.66 1.83
N TRP A 240 12.63 -22.57 2.56
CA TRP A 240 11.92 -23.50 3.45
C TRP A 240 11.39 -22.82 4.72
N LYS A 241 11.97 -21.66 5.06
CA LYS A 241 11.50 -20.78 6.15
C LYS A 241 10.71 -19.59 5.65
N PHE A 242 11.03 -19.10 4.45
CA PHE A 242 10.39 -17.92 3.86
C PHE A 242 8.93 -18.20 3.48
N TRP A 243 8.68 -19.37 2.87
CA TRP A 243 7.34 -19.80 2.50
C TRP A 243 6.70 -20.55 3.66
N GLU A 244 5.45 -20.24 3.95
CA GLU A 244 4.63 -20.85 5.01
C GLU A 244 3.41 -21.52 4.38
N LEU A 245 2.91 -22.59 4.97
CA LEU A 245 1.68 -23.25 4.52
C LEU A 245 0.50 -22.28 4.62
N ASP A 246 -0.37 -22.25 3.60
CA ASP A 246 -1.61 -21.46 3.59
C ASP A 246 -2.67 -22.12 4.49
N THR A 247 -2.36 -22.14 5.79
CA THR A 247 -3.11 -22.72 6.89
C THR A 247 -3.16 -21.68 8.02
N PRO A 248 -4.14 -21.75 8.93
CA PRO A 248 -4.22 -20.83 10.08
C PRO A 248 -2.93 -20.78 10.91
N GLU A 249 -2.22 -21.90 11.02
CA GLU A 249 -1.00 -22.06 11.82
C GLU A 249 0.25 -21.48 11.13
N ARG A 250 0.21 -21.25 9.81
CA ARG A 250 1.31 -20.71 9.00
C ARG A 250 2.67 -21.36 9.28
N LEU A 251 2.68 -22.68 9.36
CA LEU A 251 3.91 -23.42 9.58
C LEU A 251 4.88 -23.23 8.40
N PRO A 252 6.20 -23.15 8.62
CA PRO A 252 7.18 -23.09 7.55
C PRO A 252 7.03 -24.27 6.58
N LEU A 253 7.23 -24.03 5.28
CA LEU A 253 7.18 -25.06 4.24
C LEU A 253 8.14 -26.23 4.53
N GLY A 254 9.27 -25.96 5.19
CA GLY A 254 10.23 -26.99 5.62
C GLY A 254 9.65 -28.05 6.56
N THR A 255 8.44 -27.86 7.10
CA THR A 255 7.73 -28.90 7.87
C THR A 255 7.23 -30.07 7.01
N LEU A 256 7.20 -29.91 5.69
CA LEU A 256 6.84 -30.97 4.73
C LEU A 256 8.04 -31.77 4.20
N GLN A 257 9.24 -31.54 4.74
CA GLN A 257 10.48 -32.15 4.28
C GLN A 257 10.79 -33.47 4.99
#